data_AF-A0A151K2G8-F1
#
_entry.id   AF-A0A151K2G8-F1
#
_cell.length_a   1.000
_cell.length_b   1.000
_cell.length_c   1.000
_cell.angle_alpha   90.00
_cell.angle_beta   90.00
_cell.angle_gamma   90.00
#
_symmetry.space_group_name_H-M   'P 1'
#
loop_
_entity.id
_entity.type
_entity.pdbx_description
1 polymer ?
#
loop_
_entity_poly.entity_id
_entity_poly.type
_entity_poly.pdbx_seq_one_letter_code
_entity_poly.pdbx_strand_id
1 'polypeptide(L)'
;GTIDSGYRGELKVLLINHDRDLDIMIKRGDRIAQLVIQRVEQVQFVESDTLDDTERGAGGYGSSGISSLPGNPATDASSDQSESDT
;
A
#
# COMPACT_ATOMS: atom_id res chain seq x y z
N GLY A 1 -14.51 4.84 6.21
CA GLY A 1 -15.05 6.20 6.36
C GLY A 1 -15.50 6.81 5.04
N THR A 2 -16.02 6.00 4.12
CA THR A 2 -16.57 6.49 2.85
C THR A 2 -17.95 7.09 3.09
N ILE A 3 -18.21 8.26 2.49
CA ILE A 3 -19.49 8.95 2.59
C ILE A 3 -19.97 9.20 1.15
N ASP A 4 -21.11 8.63 0.79
CA ASP A 4 -21.67 8.80 -0.55
C ASP A 4 -22.21 10.22 -0.79
N SER A 5 -22.15 10.68 -2.03
CA SER A 5 -22.63 12.02 -2.43
C SER A 5 -24.12 12.25 -2.15
N GLY A 6 -24.91 11.18 -2.10
CA GLY A 6 -26.34 11.19 -1.76
C GLY A 6 -26.64 11.18 -0.25
N TYR A 7 -25.65 10.98 0.62
CA TYR A 7 -25.89 10.89 2.06
C TYR A 7 -26.32 12.23 2.65
N ARG A 8 -27.38 12.23 3.47
CA ARG A 8 -27.93 13.43 4.14
C ARG A 8 -28.16 13.24 5.64
N GLY A 9 -27.79 12.08 6.17
CA GLY A 9 -27.89 11.81 7.61
C GLY A 9 -26.78 12.50 8.41
N GLU A 10 -26.81 12.30 9.71
CA GLU A 10 -25.72 12.70 10.61
C GLU A 10 -24.43 11.95 10.26
N LEU A 11 -23.34 12.68 10.03
CA LEU A 11 -22.03 12.08 9.80
C LEU A 11 -21.52 11.43 11.09
N LYS A 12 -21.18 10.14 11.01
CA LYS A 12 -20.60 9.38 12.12
C LYS A 12 -19.16 8.99 11.80
N VAL A 13 -18.29 9.04 12.80
CA VAL A 13 -16.90 8.59 12.70
C VAL A 13 -16.79 7.23 13.38
N LEU A 14 -16.36 6.22 12.62
CA LEU A 14 -15.99 4.92 13.18
C LEU A 14 -14.59 5.04 13.75
N LEU A 15 -14.49 5.04 15.07
CA LEU A 15 -13.23 5.08 15.79
C LEU A 15 -12.86 3.69 16.27
N ILE A 16 -11.58 3.37 16.19
CA ILE A 16 -10.98 2.18 16.79
C ILE A 16 -9.78 2.63 17.62
N ASN A 17 -9.79 2.26 18.89
CA ASN A 17 -8.58 2.31 19.70
C ASN A 17 -7.82 1.00 19.49
N HIS A 18 -6.61 1.08 18.97
CA HIS A 18 -5.73 -0.09 18.77
C HIS A 18 -4.81 -0.35 19.96
N ASP A 19 -4.74 0.57 20.93
CA ASP A 19 -4.06 0.32 22.19
C ASP A 19 -4.84 -0.76 22.95
N ARG A 20 -4.11 -1.75 23.47
CA ARG A 20 -4.69 -2.92 24.14
C ARG A 20 -4.90 -2.70 25.64
N ASP A 21 -4.18 -1.75 26.21
CA ASP A 21 -4.04 -1.58 27.65
C ASP A 21 -4.54 -0.21 28.12
N LEU A 22 -4.52 0.80 27.24
CA LEU A 22 -4.91 2.18 27.57
C LEU A 22 -6.21 2.60 26.89
N ASP A 23 -7.16 3.07 27.71
CA ASP A 23 -8.40 3.69 27.25
C ASP A 23 -8.18 5.10 26.69
N ILE A 24 -9.00 5.49 25.71
CA ILE A 24 -9.07 6.86 25.20
C ILE A 24 -10.38 7.50 25.65
N MET A 25 -10.28 8.65 26.34
CA MET A 25 -11.43 9.48 26.68
C MET A 25 -11.66 10.56 25.63
N ILE A 26 -12.83 10.53 24.99
CA ILE A 26 -13.25 11.53 24.01
C ILE A 26 -14.32 12.42 24.63
N LYS A 27 -14.15 13.74 24.51
CA LYS A 27 -15.07 14.76 25.00
C LYS A 27 -15.70 15.50 23.84
N ARG A 28 -16.84 16.15 24.10
CA ARG A 28 -17.48 17.03 23.12
C ARG A 28 -16.52 18.16 22.76
N GLY A 29 -16.33 18.39 21.46
CA GLY A 29 -15.41 19.41 20.93
C GLY A 29 -14.05 18.86 20.52
N ASP A 30 -13.72 17.61 20.87
CA ASP A 30 -12.47 17.00 20.44
C ASP A 30 -12.45 16.79 18.92
N ARG A 31 -11.29 17.06 18.30
CA ARG A 31 -11.06 16.76 16.88
C ARG A 31 -10.70 15.28 16.74
N ILE A 32 -11.65 14.47 16.29
CA ILE A 32 -11.52 13.00 16.23
C ILE A 32 -11.32 12.44 14.82
N ALA A 33 -11.42 13.27 13.78
CA ALA A 33 -11.19 12.90 12.39
C ALA A 33 -10.97 14.15 11.53
N GLN A 34 -10.59 13.94 10.28
CA GLN A 34 -10.57 14.95 9.24
C GLN A 34 -11.42 14.49 8.06
N LEU A 35 -12.19 15.41 7.48
CA LEU A 35 -12.89 15.17 6.22
C LEU A 35 -11.97 15.51 5.04
N VAL A 36 -11.88 14.62 4.07
CA VAL A 36 -11.15 14.82 2.81
C VAL A 36 -12.14 14.70 1.65
N ILE A 37 -12.14 15.70 0.78
CA ILE A 37 -12.95 15.68 -0.45
C ILE A 37 -12.12 15.04 -1.56
N GLN A 38 -12.54 13.85 -1.99
CA GLN A 38 -11.86 13.09 -3.03
C GLN A 38 -12.65 13.14 -4.33
N ARG A 39 -11.99 13.48 -5.44
CA ARG A 39 -12.58 13.32 -6.78
C ARG A 39 -12.72 11.83 -7.08
N VAL A 40 -13.91 11.43 -7.55
CA VAL A 40 -14.20 10.06 -8.00
C VAL A 40 -14.73 10.12 -9.44
N GLU A 41 -14.28 9.21 -10.29
CA GLU A 41 -14.77 9.10 -11.66
C GLU A 41 -16.04 8.25 -11.71
N GLN A 42 -16.96 8.60 -12.60
CA GLN A 42 -18.12 7.77 -12.92
C GLN A 42 -17.73 6.87 -14.09
N VAL A 43 -17.66 5.56 -13.84
CA VAL A 43 -17.24 4.58 -14.84
C VAL A 43 -18.39 3.68 -15.26
N GLN A 44 -18.39 3.28 -16.53
CA GLN A 44 -19.22 2.20 -17.04
C GLN A 44 -18.33 0.97 -17.21
N PHE A 45 -18.70 -0.12 -16.55
CA PHE A 45 -17.99 -1.38 -16.72
C PHE A 45 -18.35 -2.01 -18.06
N VAL A 46 -17.34 -2.48 -18.79
CA VAL A 46 -17.49 -3.24 -20.05
C VAL A 46 -16.87 -4.61 -19.80
N GLU A 47 -17.66 -5.66 -19.99
CA GLU A 47 -17.19 -7.04 -19.86
C GLU A 47 -16.26 -7.40 -21.03
N SER A 48 -15.18 -8.13 -20.74
CA SER A 48 -14.18 -8.57 -21.71
C SER A 48 -13.63 -9.93 -21.31
N ASP A 49 -13.34 -10.77 -22.30
CA ASP A 49 -12.74 -12.10 -22.08
C ASP A 49 -11.28 -12.00 -21.60
N THR A 50 -10.57 -10.93 -21.98
CA THR A 50 -9.16 -10.69 -21.63
C THR A 50 -8.88 -9.21 -21.35
N LEU A 51 -7.79 -8.95 -20.63
CA LEU A 51 -7.21 -7.61 -20.42
C LEU A 51 -5.83 -7.56 -21.07
N ASP A 52 -5.38 -6.36 -21.45
CA ASP A 52 -4.04 -6.16 -22.00
C ASP A 52 -2.95 -6.43 -20.95
N ASP A 53 -1.80 -6.92 -21.41
CA ASP A 53 -0.63 -7.11 -20.57
C ASP A 53 -0.04 -5.77 -20.11
N THR A 54 0.48 -5.75 -18.88
CA THR A 54 1.21 -4.60 -18.32
C THR A 54 2.52 -5.09 -17.70
N GLU A 55 3.52 -4.20 -17.56
CA GLU A 55 4.77 -4.54 -16.86
C GLU A 55 4.55 -5.07 -15.43
N ARG A 56 3.48 -4.60 -14.76
CA ARG A 56 3.10 -5.09 -13.43
C ARG A 56 2.45 -6.48 -13.46
N GLY A 57 1.68 -6.80 -14.50
CA GLY A 57 0.94 -8.05 -14.63
C GLY A 57 0.13 -8.39 -13.37
N ALA A 58 0.22 -9.65 -12.92
CA ALA A 58 -0.43 -10.13 -11.70
C ALA A 58 0.30 -9.74 -10.39
N GLY A 59 1.34 -8.91 -10.45
CA GLY A 59 2.13 -8.52 -9.29
C GLY A 59 1.36 -7.68 -8.27
N GLY A 60 1.39 -8.08 -7.00
CA GLY A 60 0.80 -7.40 -5.86
C GLY A 60 1.53 -7.74 -4.56
N TYR A 61 1.05 -7.28 -3.40
CA TYR A 61 1.52 -7.72 -2.08
C TYR A 61 3.05 -7.65 -1.84
N GLY A 62 3.69 -6.59 -2.33
CA GLY A 62 5.14 -6.44 -2.18
C GLY A 62 5.98 -7.15 -3.25
N SER A 63 5.41 -7.47 -4.41
CA SER A 63 6.12 -8.08 -5.56
C SER A 63 7.32 -7.28 -6.07
N SER A 64 7.40 -5.98 -5.75
CA SER A 64 8.57 -5.14 -6.05
C SER A 64 9.76 -5.38 -5.13
N GLY A 65 9.60 -6.21 -4.09
CA GLY A 65 10.58 -6.40 -3.03
C GLY A 65 10.79 -5.15 -2.18
N ILE A 66 11.71 -5.29 -1.24
CA ILE A 66 12.30 -4.24 -0.41
C ILE A 66 13.80 -4.43 -0.66
N SER A 67 14.46 -3.40 -1.21
CA SER A 67 15.83 -3.38 -1.75
C SER A 67 16.72 -4.57 -1.37
N SER A 68 17.34 -5.21 -2.36
CA SER A 68 18.54 -6.01 -2.13
C SER A 68 19.54 -5.14 -1.35
N LEU A 69 19.89 -5.55 -0.13
CA LEU A 69 21.04 -4.97 0.56
C LEU A 69 22.21 -4.96 -0.43
N PRO A 70 22.99 -3.86 -0.55
CA PRO A 70 24.19 -3.91 -1.37
C PRO A 70 25.01 -5.11 -0.91
N GLY A 71 25.29 -6.01 -1.84
CA GLY A 71 26.10 -7.20 -1.57
C GLY A 71 27.37 -6.79 -0.82
N ASN A 72 27.69 -7.51 0.24
CA ASN A 72 28.92 -7.28 0.97
C ASN A 72 30.09 -7.37 -0.04
N PRO A 73 30.91 -6.31 -0.22
CA PRO A 73 32.03 -6.34 -1.17
C PRO A 73 33.10 -7.37 -0.81
N ALA A 74 33.02 -7.99 0.38
CA ALA A 74 33.97 -8.99 0.84
C ALA A 74 33.83 -10.38 0.18
N THR A 75 32.78 -10.63 -0.62
CA THR A 75 32.55 -11.96 -1.24
C THR A 75 32.84 -12.03 -2.74
N ASP A 76 33.23 -10.94 -3.41
CA ASP A 76 33.44 -10.91 -4.87
C ASP A 76 34.93 -10.93 -5.28
N ALA A 77 35.83 -11.26 -4.34
CA ALA A 77 37.28 -11.18 -4.54
C ALA A 77 38.00 -12.55 -4.49
N SER A 78 37.32 -13.66 -4.76
CA SER A 78 37.95 -14.99 -4.66
C SER A 78 37.65 -15.99 -5.77
N SER A 79 37.41 -15.55 -7.01
CA SER A 79 37.39 -16.48 -8.16
C SER A 79 38.17 -15.98 -9.37
N ASP A 80 39.38 -15.45 -9.14
CA ASP A 80 40.37 -15.29 -10.20
C ASP A 80 41.70 -15.97 -9.81
N GLN A 81 41.77 -17.29 -10.05
CA GLN A 81 43.01 -18.03 -10.18
C GLN A 81 42.82 -19.20 -11.15
N SER A 82 43.75 -19.24 -12.13
CA SER A 82 44.21 -20.34 -12.98
C SER A 82 43.37 -20.75 -14.20
N GLU A 83 43.57 -20.03 -15.31
CA GLU A 83 43.95 -20.72 -16.56
C GLU A 83 45.38 -20.30 -16.93
N SER A 84 46.32 -21.25 -16.85
CA SER A 84 47.69 -21.14 -17.35
C SER A 84 47.95 -22.31 -18.30
N ASP A 85 48.23 -21.96 -19.56
CA ASP A 85 48.82 -22.75 -20.65
C ASP A 85 49.29 -24.17 -20.35
N THR A 86 48.73 -25.15 -21.07
CA THR A 86 49.39 -25.95 -22.14
C THR A 86 48.36 -26.86 -22.81
#